data_AF-A0A4R0YM10-F1
#
_entry.id   AF-A0A4R0YM10-F1
#
_cell.length_a   1.000
_cell.length_b   1.000
_cell.length_c   1.000
_cell.angle_alpha   90.00
_cell.angle_beta   90.00
_cell.angle_gamma   90.00
#
_symmetry.space_group_name_H-M   'P 1'
#
loop_
_entity.id
_entity.type
_entity.pdbx_description
1 polymer ?
#
loop_
_entity_poly.entity_id
_entity_poly.type
_entity_poly.pdbx_seq_one_letter_code
_entity_poly.pdbx_strand_id
1 'polypeptide(L)'
;MKNNSKLLIAIVAATLVSLGGAALALSGQDKYELKVPNGLAFSEFRGYEGWQLISVSENGGVYAAILGNPTIIDAFRSGIPGNGKPFPDGARMAKIHWIPKKLETFPAATVPATQHDVDFMVKDSKRFADSGGWGYAVFEYDATSDKFAPGTEASKPPQAHDAKCGFACHTIVKDRDYVFTDYRHR
;
A
#
# COMPACT_ATOMS: atom_id res chain seq x y z
N MET A 1 15.59 84.58 -29.76
CA MET A 1 15.39 84.54 -28.30
C MET A 1 15.59 83.11 -27.83
N LYS A 2 16.58 82.90 -26.96
CA LYS A 2 16.69 81.89 -25.89
C LYS A 2 16.31 80.41 -26.16
N ASN A 3 17.36 79.58 -26.16
CA ASN A 3 17.56 78.30 -25.46
C ASN A 3 16.71 77.07 -25.89
N ASN A 4 17.33 76.06 -26.49
CA ASN A 4 18.01 74.90 -25.87
C ASN A 4 17.05 73.90 -25.20
N SER A 5 16.92 72.70 -25.75
CA SER A 5 17.40 71.48 -25.08
C SER A 5 17.15 70.25 -25.97
N LYS A 6 18.17 69.39 -26.05
CA LYS A 6 18.14 68.07 -26.69
C LYS A 6 17.30 67.14 -25.83
N LEU A 7 16.46 66.29 -26.43
CA LEU A 7 16.06 65.04 -25.79
C LEU A 7 16.18 63.89 -26.79
N LEU A 8 17.18 63.05 -26.53
CA LEU A 8 17.44 61.78 -27.19
C LEU A 8 16.27 60.83 -26.89
N ILE A 9 15.63 60.31 -27.93
CA ILE A 9 14.66 59.22 -27.81
C ILE A 9 15.45 57.93 -27.61
N ALA A 10 15.64 57.53 -26.36
CA ALA A 10 16.13 56.20 -26.01
C ALA A 10 14.96 55.22 -26.05
N ILE A 11 14.95 54.35 -27.06
CA ILE A 11 14.03 53.21 -27.15
C ILE A 11 14.53 52.16 -26.16
N VAL A 12 13.94 52.10 -24.97
CA VAL A 12 14.17 51.02 -24.01
C VAL A 12 13.29 49.85 -24.44
N ALA A 13 13.90 48.86 -25.08
CA ALA A 13 13.28 47.57 -25.31
C ALA A 13 13.14 46.84 -23.96
N ALA A 14 11.95 46.89 -23.37
CA ALA A 14 11.60 46.10 -22.20
C ALA A 14 11.40 44.64 -22.64
N THR A 15 12.41 43.80 -22.42
CA THR A 15 12.27 42.35 -22.52
C THR A 15 11.44 41.86 -21.34
N LEU A 16 10.16 41.52 -21.60
CA LEU A 16 9.35 40.74 -20.66
C LEU A 16 9.98 39.35 -20.52
N VAL A 17 10.69 39.12 -19.42
CA VAL A 17 11.00 37.76 -18.97
C VAL A 17 9.69 37.20 -18.42
N SER A 18 9.00 36.40 -19.22
CA SER A 18 7.92 35.56 -18.73
C SER A 18 8.49 34.58 -17.71
N LEU A 19 8.26 34.84 -16.42
CA LEU A 19 8.28 33.81 -15.38
C LEU A 19 7.17 32.80 -15.73
N GLY A 20 7.47 31.89 -16.66
CA GLY A 20 6.69 30.69 -16.87
C GLY A 20 6.83 29.86 -15.60
N GLY A 21 5.76 29.84 -14.81
CA GLY A 21 5.71 29.11 -13.55
C GLY A 21 6.11 27.66 -13.77
N ALA A 22 7.24 27.28 -13.19
CA ALA A 22 7.39 25.92 -12.71
C ALA A 22 6.31 25.75 -11.64
N ALA A 23 5.18 25.16 -12.02
CA ALA A 23 4.32 24.51 -11.07
C ALA A 23 5.23 23.53 -10.32
N LEU A 24 5.61 23.89 -9.10
CA LEU A 24 6.12 22.94 -8.14
C LEU A 24 4.98 21.94 -7.98
N ALA A 25 5.05 20.84 -8.72
CA ALA A 25 4.42 19.62 -8.29
C ALA A 25 4.96 19.40 -6.89
N LEU A 26 4.15 19.72 -5.88
CA LEU A 26 4.36 19.27 -4.51
C LEU A 26 4.62 17.79 -4.65
N SER A 27 5.88 17.38 -4.48
CA SER A 27 6.29 15.99 -4.62
C SER A 27 5.58 15.23 -3.52
N GLY A 28 4.39 14.71 -3.84
CA GLY A 28 3.74 13.67 -3.06
C GLY A 28 4.73 12.55 -2.90
N GLN A 29 4.88 12.06 -1.68
CA GLN A 29 5.78 10.97 -1.37
C GLN A 29 5.34 9.76 -2.22
N ASP A 30 6.23 9.24 -3.08
CA ASP A 30 5.90 8.05 -3.87
C ASP A 30 5.87 6.85 -2.91
N LYS A 31 4.69 6.27 -2.68
CA LYS A 31 4.51 5.09 -1.81
C LYS A 31 5.42 3.94 -2.19
N TYR A 32 5.84 3.85 -3.45
CA TYR A 32 6.72 2.79 -3.92
C TYR A 32 8.19 2.93 -3.52
N GLU A 33 8.59 4.08 -2.95
CA GLU A 33 9.90 4.27 -2.31
C GLU A 33 9.93 3.76 -0.86
N LEU A 34 8.76 3.46 -0.27
CA LEU A 34 8.67 2.98 1.10
C LEU A 34 9.10 1.51 1.22
N LYS A 35 9.73 1.20 2.35
CA LYS A 35 10.07 -0.16 2.76
C LYS A 35 10.03 -0.28 4.28
N VAL A 36 9.64 -1.44 4.78
CA VAL A 36 9.92 -1.78 6.19
C VAL A 36 11.42 -2.08 6.33
N PRO A 37 12.07 -1.71 7.45
CA PRO A 37 13.48 -2.04 7.68
C PRO A 37 13.75 -3.54 7.52
N ASN A 38 14.83 -3.91 6.82
CA ASN A 38 15.22 -5.30 6.56
C ASN A 38 14.10 -6.19 5.98
N GLY A 39 13.10 -5.62 5.32
CA GLY A 39 11.97 -6.37 4.81
C GLY A 39 11.41 -5.85 3.49
N LEU A 40 10.10 -5.96 3.34
CA LEU A 40 9.43 -5.73 2.07
C LEU A 40 9.38 -4.25 1.69
N ALA A 41 9.62 -3.99 0.41
CA ALA A 41 9.32 -2.71 -0.20
C ALA A 41 7.88 -2.71 -0.72
N PHE A 42 7.21 -1.56 -0.61
CA PHE A 42 5.88 -1.38 -1.19
C PHE A 42 5.90 -1.68 -2.71
N SER A 43 6.99 -1.33 -3.40
CA SER A 43 7.20 -1.57 -4.83
C SER A 43 7.15 -3.04 -5.24
N GLU A 44 7.38 -4.00 -4.34
CA GLU A 44 7.23 -5.43 -4.64
C GLU A 44 5.76 -5.83 -4.91
N PHE A 45 4.82 -4.99 -4.51
CA PHE A 45 3.37 -5.16 -4.65
C PHE A 45 2.77 -4.15 -5.62
N ARG A 46 3.58 -3.47 -6.44
CA ARG A 46 3.08 -2.48 -7.41
C ARG A 46 1.94 -3.05 -8.27
N GLY A 47 0.80 -2.35 -8.26
CA GLY A 47 -0.41 -2.75 -8.98
C GLY A 47 -1.29 -3.77 -8.25
N TYR A 48 -1.07 -4.00 -6.94
CA TYR A 48 -1.90 -4.89 -6.14
C TYR A 48 -3.38 -4.51 -6.15
N GLU A 49 -3.71 -3.24 -6.40
CA GLU A 49 -5.08 -2.76 -6.49
C GLU A 49 -5.87 -3.43 -7.64
N GLY A 50 -5.17 -3.93 -8.66
CA GLY A 50 -5.73 -4.71 -9.77
C GLY A 50 -5.64 -6.23 -9.60
N TRP A 51 -5.11 -6.71 -8.47
CA TRP A 51 -5.00 -8.16 -8.22
C TRP A 51 -6.37 -8.77 -7.92
N GLN A 52 -6.45 -10.08 -8.12
CA GLN A 52 -7.72 -10.79 -7.99
C GLN A 52 -8.15 -10.88 -6.51
N LEU A 53 -9.41 -10.54 -6.21
CA LEU A 53 -9.97 -10.75 -4.88
C LEU A 53 -9.85 -12.22 -4.47
N ILE A 54 -9.31 -12.47 -3.28
CA ILE A 54 -9.29 -13.79 -2.63
C ILE A 54 -10.52 -13.89 -1.73
N SER A 55 -10.67 -12.93 -0.81
CA SER A 55 -11.74 -12.92 0.19
C SER A 55 -11.91 -11.50 0.79
N VAL A 56 -12.93 -11.36 1.64
CA VAL A 56 -13.15 -10.19 2.49
C VAL A 56 -13.19 -10.62 3.95
N SER A 57 -12.89 -9.71 4.87
CA SER A 57 -12.93 -9.99 6.31
C SER A 57 -13.30 -8.74 7.10
N GLU A 58 -13.89 -8.91 8.27
CA GLU A 58 -14.10 -7.85 9.25
C GLU A 58 -13.58 -8.32 10.60
N ASN A 59 -12.86 -7.45 11.30
CA ASN A 59 -12.43 -7.68 12.68
C ASN A 59 -12.22 -6.33 13.37
N GLY A 60 -12.71 -6.19 14.61
CA GLY A 60 -12.48 -5.00 15.42
C GLY A 60 -13.06 -3.72 14.83
N GLY A 61 -14.09 -3.82 13.98
CA GLY A 61 -14.67 -2.68 13.29
C GLY A 61 -13.88 -2.24 12.05
N VAL A 62 -12.87 -3.00 11.61
CA VAL A 62 -12.09 -2.73 10.40
C VAL A 62 -12.48 -3.74 9.32
N TYR A 63 -12.85 -3.23 8.14
CA TYR A 63 -13.22 -4.05 6.99
C TYR A 63 -12.04 -4.20 6.04
N ALA A 64 -11.84 -5.40 5.47
CA ALA A 64 -10.71 -5.66 4.59
C ALA A 64 -11.08 -6.40 3.31
N ALA A 65 -10.40 -6.05 2.23
CA ALA A 65 -10.34 -6.83 0.99
C ALA A 65 -8.96 -7.46 0.88
N ILE A 66 -8.93 -8.77 0.62
CA ILE A 66 -7.70 -9.55 0.52
C ILE A 66 -7.52 -9.92 -0.94
N LEU A 67 -6.46 -9.44 -1.58
CA LEU A 67 -6.15 -9.58 -2.99
C LEU A 67 -4.92 -10.46 -3.19
N GLY A 68 -4.85 -11.16 -4.32
CA GLY A 68 -3.78 -12.10 -4.62
C GLY A 68 -3.23 -11.98 -6.03
N ASN A 69 -1.90 -12.07 -6.16
CA ASN A 69 -1.27 -12.21 -7.47
C ASN A 69 -1.62 -13.56 -8.13
N PRO A 70 -1.38 -13.72 -9.46
CA PRO A 70 -1.71 -14.98 -10.15
C PRO A 70 -1.15 -16.23 -9.47
N THR A 71 0.08 -16.16 -8.95
CA THR A 71 0.73 -17.27 -8.26
C THR A 71 -0.08 -17.80 -7.05
N ILE A 72 -0.54 -16.92 -6.16
CA ILE A 72 -1.33 -17.38 -5.00
C ILE A 72 -2.74 -17.81 -5.39
N ILE A 73 -3.32 -17.18 -6.42
CA ILE A 73 -4.62 -17.57 -6.95
C ILE A 73 -4.59 -18.99 -7.52
N ASP A 74 -3.57 -19.32 -8.32
CA ASP A 74 -3.45 -20.65 -8.91
C ASP A 74 -3.15 -21.69 -7.84
N ALA A 75 -2.36 -21.34 -6.81
CA ALA A 75 -2.17 -22.18 -5.63
C ALA A 75 -3.51 -22.50 -4.95
N PHE A 76 -4.32 -21.48 -4.64
CA PHE A 76 -5.65 -21.69 -4.07
C PHE A 76 -6.56 -22.55 -4.95
N ARG A 77 -6.58 -22.32 -6.26
CA ARG A 77 -7.37 -23.12 -7.22
C ARG A 77 -6.92 -24.59 -7.26
N SER A 78 -5.63 -24.86 -7.04
CA SER A 78 -5.09 -26.22 -6.92
C SER A 78 -5.38 -26.89 -5.57
N GLY A 79 -6.06 -26.19 -4.66
CA GLY A 79 -6.43 -26.68 -3.33
C GLY A 79 -5.42 -26.36 -2.23
N ILE A 80 -4.42 -25.52 -2.46
CA ILE A 80 -3.48 -25.09 -1.40
C ILE A 80 -4.17 -24.08 -0.47
N PRO A 81 -3.95 -24.14 0.86
CA PRO A 81 -3.15 -25.13 1.59
C PRO A 81 -3.97 -26.37 2.00
N GLY A 82 -5.25 -26.44 1.66
CA GLY A 82 -6.15 -27.54 2.05
C GLY A 82 -5.72 -28.95 1.57
N ASN A 83 -4.88 -29.02 0.55
CA ASN A 83 -4.28 -30.26 0.03
C ASN A 83 -2.95 -30.64 0.73
N GLY A 84 -2.55 -29.92 1.78
CA GLY A 84 -1.34 -30.17 2.59
C GLY A 84 -0.04 -29.70 1.95
N LYS A 85 -0.06 -29.07 0.77
CA LYS A 85 1.13 -28.47 0.15
C LYS A 85 1.30 -27.01 0.62
N PRO A 86 2.54 -26.51 0.73
CA PRO A 86 2.79 -25.10 0.99
C PRO A 86 2.52 -24.25 -0.25
N PHE A 87 2.31 -22.94 -0.06
CA PHE A 87 2.28 -21.98 -1.16
C PHE A 87 3.65 -21.88 -1.83
N PRO A 88 3.69 -21.71 -3.17
CA PRO A 88 4.94 -21.57 -3.90
C PRO A 88 5.61 -20.21 -3.66
N ASP A 89 6.93 -20.15 -3.79
CA ASP A 89 7.67 -18.90 -3.78
C ASP A 89 7.14 -17.94 -4.88
N GLY A 90 7.09 -16.65 -4.55
CA GLY A 90 6.49 -15.62 -5.38
C GLY A 90 4.96 -15.46 -5.19
N ALA A 91 4.31 -16.30 -4.39
CA ALA A 91 2.94 -16.06 -3.95
C ALA A 91 2.86 -14.77 -3.12
N ARG A 92 1.93 -13.87 -3.47
CA ARG A 92 1.78 -12.56 -2.83
C ARG A 92 0.33 -12.26 -2.49
N MET A 93 0.10 -11.71 -1.31
CA MET A 93 -1.20 -11.20 -0.89
C MET A 93 -1.08 -9.74 -0.45
N ALA A 94 -2.07 -8.95 -0.82
CA ALA A 94 -2.26 -7.60 -0.32
C ALA A 94 -3.61 -7.54 0.40
N LYS A 95 -3.64 -7.03 1.63
CA LYS A 95 -4.86 -6.88 2.42
C LYS A 95 -5.06 -5.40 2.70
N ILE A 96 -6.12 -4.84 2.14
CA ILE A 96 -6.44 -3.41 2.22
C ILE A 96 -7.48 -3.24 3.32
N HIS A 97 -7.22 -2.38 4.29
CA HIS A 97 -8.09 -2.13 5.42
C HIS A 97 -8.77 -0.77 5.33
N TRP A 98 -10.04 -0.72 5.72
CA TRP A 98 -10.82 0.49 5.84
C TRP A 98 -11.58 0.53 7.16
N ILE A 99 -11.73 1.73 7.71
CA ILE A 99 -12.76 2.04 8.69
C ILE A 99 -14.07 2.19 7.90
N PRO A 100 -15.04 1.28 8.05
CA PRO A 100 -16.25 1.30 7.24
C PRO A 100 -17.27 2.33 7.76
N LYS A 101 -18.22 2.70 6.91
CA LYS A 101 -19.38 3.53 7.28
C LYS A 101 -20.68 2.96 6.75
N LYS A 102 -21.81 3.48 7.24
CA LYS A 102 -23.12 3.22 6.62
C LYS A 102 -23.26 4.00 5.32
N LEU A 103 -23.79 3.34 4.29
CA LEU A 103 -24.03 3.97 3.00
C LEU A 103 -25.24 4.92 3.10
N GLU A 104 -25.04 6.21 2.83
CA GLU A 104 -26.08 7.24 2.99
C GLU A 104 -27.33 6.98 2.14
N THR A 105 -27.13 6.52 0.90
CA THR A 105 -28.22 6.21 -0.04
C THR A 105 -28.93 4.89 0.26
N PHE A 106 -28.32 4.01 1.06
CA PHE A 106 -28.90 2.74 1.49
C PHE A 106 -28.34 2.32 2.86
N PRO A 107 -28.86 2.88 3.98
CA PRO A 107 -28.24 2.74 5.32
C PRO A 107 -28.17 1.32 5.87
N ALA A 108 -28.87 0.36 5.26
CA ALA A 108 -28.73 -1.06 5.58
C ALA A 108 -27.35 -1.61 5.20
N ALA A 109 -26.69 -1.04 4.18
CA ALA A 109 -25.36 -1.45 3.75
C ALA A 109 -24.26 -0.78 4.57
N THR A 110 -23.21 -1.54 4.84
CA THR A 110 -21.92 -1.08 5.36
C THR A 110 -20.90 -1.11 4.21
N VAL A 111 -20.16 -0.02 4.00
CA VAL A 111 -19.22 0.13 2.88
C VAL A 111 -17.86 0.63 3.38
N PRO A 112 -16.76 0.35 2.64
CA PRO A 112 -15.47 0.99 2.89
C PRO A 112 -15.57 2.52 2.91
N ALA A 113 -14.82 3.17 3.81
CA ALA A 113 -14.65 4.62 3.82
C ALA A 113 -13.17 5.01 3.93
N THR A 114 -12.73 5.49 5.09
CA THR A 114 -11.34 5.92 5.29
C THR A 114 -10.42 4.71 5.25
N GLN A 115 -9.41 4.72 4.38
CA GLN A 115 -8.37 3.69 4.37
C GLN A 115 -7.57 3.78 5.67
N HIS A 116 -7.33 2.63 6.30
CA HIS A 116 -6.58 2.54 7.54
C HIS A 116 -5.12 2.18 7.25
N ASP A 117 -4.90 1.08 6.53
CA ASP A 117 -3.58 0.56 6.18
C ASP A 117 -3.66 -0.41 5.00
N VAL A 118 -2.49 -0.86 4.55
CA VAL A 118 -2.36 -2.07 3.72
C VAL A 118 -1.29 -2.99 4.31
N ASP A 119 -1.66 -4.26 4.45
CA ASP A 119 -0.74 -5.34 4.78
C ASP A 119 -0.30 -6.06 3.51
N PHE A 120 0.98 -6.42 3.49
CA PHE A 120 1.57 -7.24 2.46
C PHE A 120 2.18 -8.51 3.04
N MET A 121 2.07 -9.60 2.31
CA MET A 121 2.86 -10.80 2.54
C MET A 121 3.31 -11.45 1.24
N VAL A 122 4.54 -11.98 1.24
CA VAL A 122 5.13 -12.71 0.10
C VAL A 122 5.85 -13.97 0.55
N LYS A 123 5.65 -15.06 -0.19
CA LYS A 123 6.42 -16.29 -0.02
C LYS A 123 7.76 -16.13 -0.72
N ASP A 124 8.83 -16.19 0.06
CA ASP A 124 10.21 -16.33 -0.43
C ASP A 124 10.96 -17.16 0.61
N SER A 125 10.99 -18.47 0.38
CA SER A 125 11.54 -19.48 1.28
C SER A 125 13.01 -19.24 1.63
N LYS A 126 13.76 -18.57 0.76
CA LYS A 126 15.19 -18.25 0.96
C LYS A 126 15.36 -16.96 1.74
N ARG A 127 14.66 -15.89 1.33
CA ARG A 127 14.79 -14.56 1.96
C ARG A 127 14.21 -14.53 3.38
N PHE A 128 13.21 -15.36 3.64
CA PHE A 128 12.44 -15.36 4.90
C PHE A 128 12.44 -16.72 5.60
N ALA A 129 13.58 -17.42 5.56
CA ALA A 129 13.73 -18.76 6.12
C ALA A 129 13.40 -18.82 7.63
N ASP A 130 13.60 -17.72 8.36
CA ASP A 130 13.36 -17.61 9.80
C ASP A 130 11.94 -17.13 10.17
N SER A 131 11.06 -16.96 9.18
CA SER A 131 9.63 -16.63 9.35
C SER A 131 8.72 -17.53 8.52
N GLY A 132 9.07 -18.82 8.43
CA GLY A 132 8.26 -19.82 7.72
C GLY A 132 8.26 -19.65 6.20
N GLY A 133 9.24 -18.92 5.65
CA GLY A 133 9.34 -18.57 4.25
C GLY A 133 8.47 -17.38 3.85
N TRP A 134 7.89 -16.64 4.80
CA TRP A 134 7.01 -15.50 4.52
C TRP A 134 7.59 -14.19 5.06
N GLY A 135 7.64 -13.19 4.20
CA GLY A 135 7.90 -11.80 4.61
C GLY A 135 6.58 -11.07 4.78
N TYR A 136 6.55 -10.14 5.74
CA TYR A 136 5.39 -9.32 6.07
C TYR A 136 5.76 -7.83 6.06
N ALA A 137 4.79 -6.98 5.75
CA ALA A 137 4.90 -5.54 5.93
C ALA A 137 3.53 -4.92 6.14
N VAL A 138 3.49 -3.85 6.94
CA VAL A 138 2.30 -3.02 7.14
C VAL A 138 2.65 -1.60 6.74
N PHE A 139 1.77 -0.96 5.97
CA PHE A 139 1.88 0.46 5.63
C PHE A 139 0.61 1.17 6.07
N GLU A 140 0.71 1.98 7.12
CA GLU A 140 -0.38 2.81 7.63
C GLU A 140 -0.65 3.97 6.68
N TYR A 141 -1.92 4.31 6.48
CA TYR A 141 -2.34 5.40 5.63
C TYR A 141 -2.83 6.59 6.46
N ASP A 142 -2.29 7.78 6.18
CA ASP A 142 -2.77 9.03 6.73
C ASP A 142 -3.64 9.77 5.70
N ALA A 143 -4.95 9.75 5.94
CA ALA A 143 -5.93 10.42 5.08
C ALA A 143 -5.79 11.95 5.04
N THR A 144 -5.13 12.57 6.03
CA THR A 144 -4.91 14.02 6.08
C THR A 144 -3.81 14.43 5.11
N SER A 145 -2.73 13.64 5.06
CA SER A 145 -1.57 13.93 4.21
C SER A 145 -1.57 13.18 2.88
N ASP A 146 -2.50 12.22 2.69
CA ASP A 146 -2.58 11.31 1.53
C ASP A 146 -1.26 10.54 1.32
N LYS A 147 -0.74 9.98 2.42
CA LYS A 147 0.56 9.30 2.43
C LYS A 147 0.51 8.00 3.20
N PHE A 148 1.46 7.14 2.85
CA PHE A 148 1.73 5.91 3.59
C PHE A 148 2.98 6.06 4.45
N ALA A 149 3.01 5.36 5.57
CA ALA A 149 4.20 5.18 6.38
C ALA A 149 4.32 3.70 6.79
N PRO A 150 5.55 3.15 6.90
CA PRO A 150 5.72 1.82 7.48
C PRO A 150 5.14 1.77 8.89
N GLY A 151 4.47 0.67 9.24
CA GLY A 151 4.03 0.41 10.60
C GLY A 151 5.22 0.41 11.59
N THR A 152 4.93 0.77 12.84
CA THR A 152 5.90 0.91 13.92
C THR A 152 5.34 0.37 15.24
N GLU A 153 6.18 0.28 16.27
CA GLU A 153 5.70 -0.03 17.63
C GLU A 153 4.70 1.01 18.18
N ALA A 154 4.66 2.22 17.61
CA ALA A 154 3.69 3.25 17.94
C ALA A 154 2.34 3.11 17.21
N SER A 155 2.27 2.25 16.18
CA SER A 155 1.06 1.91 15.44
C SER A 155 0.02 1.23 16.33
N LYS A 156 -1.23 1.17 15.86
CA LYS A 156 -2.34 0.56 16.61
C LYS A 156 -3.08 -0.48 15.75
N PRO A 157 -2.86 -1.79 15.99
CA PRO A 157 -1.96 -2.37 16.98
C PRO A 157 -0.47 -2.16 16.63
N PRO A 158 0.45 -2.25 17.62
CA PRO A 158 1.88 -2.13 17.39
C PRO A 158 2.39 -3.11 16.32
N GLN A 159 3.21 -2.61 15.41
CA GLN A 159 3.86 -3.41 14.37
C GLN A 159 5.35 -3.50 14.65
N ALA A 160 5.91 -4.72 14.60
CA ALA A 160 7.36 -4.85 14.67
C ALA A 160 8.03 -4.22 13.44
N HIS A 161 9.30 -3.86 13.57
CA HIS A 161 10.00 -3.03 12.59
C HIS A 161 10.71 -3.81 11.47
N ASP A 162 10.51 -5.12 11.34
CA ASP A 162 11.13 -5.95 10.30
C ASP A 162 10.13 -6.81 9.53
N ALA A 163 10.64 -7.62 8.60
CA ALA A 163 9.83 -8.53 7.78
C ALA A 163 9.09 -9.61 8.58
N LYS A 164 9.26 -9.68 9.90
CA LYS A 164 8.64 -10.67 10.80
C LYS A 164 7.47 -10.08 11.59
N CYS A 165 7.08 -8.83 11.35
CA CYS A 165 5.98 -8.17 12.06
C CYS A 165 4.69 -9.00 12.11
N GLY A 166 4.38 -9.75 11.05
CA GLY A 166 3.23 -10.66 11.00
C GLY A 166 3.50 -12.09 11.49
N PHE A 167 4.75 -12.53 11.63
CA PHE A 167 5.10 -13.94 11.77
C PHE A 167 4.56 -14.58 13.05
N ALA A 168 4.66 -13.88 14.19
CA ALA A 168 4.16 -14.38 15.47
C ALA A 168 2.64 -14.66 15.41
N CYS A 169 1.86 -13.75 14.83
CA CYS A 169 0.41 -13.92 14.67
C CYS A 169 0.10 -15.04 13.67
N HIS A 170 0.81 -15.08 12.54
CA HIS A 170 0.56 -16.08 11.50
C HIS A 170 1.02 -17.50 11.88
N THR A 171 1.85 -17.66 12.91
CA THR A 171 2.24 -18.98 13.45
C THR A 171 1.05 -19.77 14.00
N ILE A 172 -0.04 -19.09 14.40
CA ILE A 172 -1.30 -19.74 14.83
C ILE A 172 -1.83 -20.69 13.74
N VAL A 173 -1.61 -20.35 12.46
CA VAL A 173 -2.03 -21.14 11.30
C VAL A 173 -0.83 -21.71 10.53
N LYS A 174 0.26 -22.06 11.23
CA LYS A 174 1.44 -22.68 10.62
C LYS A 174 1.11 -23.92 9.76
N ASP A 175 0.13 -24.72 10.18
CA ASP A 175 -0.29 -25.94 9.47
C ASP A 175 -1.08 -25.64 8.18
N ARG A 176 -1.38 -24.36 7.94
CA ARG A 176 -1.98 -23.83 6.71
C ARG A 176 -0.97 -22.98 5.93
N ASP A 177 0.31 -23.27 6.14
CA ASP A 177 1.44 -22.51 5.60
C ASP A 177 1.33 -21.00 5.89
N TYR A 178 0.96 -20.67 7.14
CA TYR A 178 0.91 -19.31 7.65
C TYR A 178 -0.14 -18.41 6.98
N VAL A 179 -1.14 -18.96 6.27
CA VAL A 179 -2.22 -18.19 5.63
C VAL A 179 -3.57 -18.49 6.29
N PHE A 180 -4.19 -17.45 6.89
CA PHE A 180 -5.53 -17.55 7.48
C PHE A 180 -6.62 -17.68 6.42
N THR A 181 -6.48 -16.95 5.33
CA THR A 181 -7.55 -16.72 4.35
C THR A 181 -7.95 -17.99 3.62
N ASP A 182 -9.26 -18.23 3.54
CA ASP A 182 -9.83 -19.24 2.64
C ASP A 182 -10.15 -18.63 1.28
N TYR A 183 -9.94 -19.41 0.22
CA TYR A 183 -10.42 -19.10 -1.12
C TYR A 183 -11.74 -19.85 -1.38
N ARG A 184 -12.86 -19.14 -1.23
CA ARG A 184 -14.21 -19.70 -1.34
C ARG A 184 -14.75 -19.59 -2.77
N HIS A 185 -15.74 -20.43 -3.07
CA HIS A 185 -16.49 -20.37 -4.33
C HIS A 185 -17.12 -18.98 -4.50
N ARG A 186 -17.13 -18.47 -5.73
CA ARG A 186 -17.69 -17.18 -6.12
C ARG A 186 -18.17 -17.22 -7.56
#